data_AF-A0A6J4VAT0-F1
#
_entry.id   AF-A0A6J4VAT0-F1
#
_cell.length_a   1.000
_cell.length_b   1.000
_cell.length_c   1.000
_cell.angle_alpha   90.00
_cell.angle_beta   90.00
_cell.angle_gamma   90.00
#
_symmetry.space_group_name_H-M   'P 1'
#
loop_
_entity.id
_entity.type
_entity.pdbx_description
1 polymer ?
#
loop_
_entity_poly.entity_id
_entity_poly.type
_entity_poly.pdbx_seq_one_letter_code
_entity_poly.pdbx_strand_id
1 'polypeptide(L)' 'MAGRDKRHTYPATITWTGNQGSGTSTYRAYSRDHEIAFPGKAVLPGSSDPGFRGDP' A
#
# COMPACT_ATOMS: atom_id res chain seq x y z
N MET A 1 28.36 -13.29 -27.01
CA MET A 1 28.25 -12.32 -25.91
C MET A 1 26.79 -12.28 -25.48
N ALA A 2 26.40 -13.03 -24.44
CA ALA A 2 25.05 -12.92 -23.91
C ALA A 2 24.88 -11.54 -23.26
N GLY A 3 23.82 -10.81 -23.64
CA GLY A 3 23.51 -9.51 -23.05
C GLY A 3 23.32 -9.64 -21.55
N ARG A 4 24.00 -8.82 -20.76
CA ARG A 4 23.85 -8.82 -19.31
C ARG A 4 22.48 -8.24 -18.96
N ASP A 5 21.62 -9.04 -18.34
CA ASP A 5 20.34 -8.57 -17.82
C ASP A 5 20.58 -7.41 -16.85
N LYS A 6 20.11 -6.22 -17.22
CA LYS A 6 20.23 -5.03 -16.39
C LYS A 6 19.13 -5.08 -15.33
N ARG A 7 19.51 -5.47 -14.11
CA ARG A 7 18.60 -5.48 -12.96
C ARG A 7 18.40 -4.06 -12.44
N HIS A 8 17.14 -3.66 -12.31
CA HIS A 8 16.72 -2.42 -11.67
C HIS A 8 15.92 -2.74 -10.40
N THR A 9 16.14 -1.98 -9.33
CA THR A 9 15.43 -2.13 -8.05
C THR A 9 14.70 -0.84 -7.73
N TYR A 10 13.43 -0.94 -7.36
CA TYR A 10 12.57 0.19 -7.00
C TYR A 10 11.99 -0.10 -5.62
N PRO A 11 12.64 0.34 -4.52
CA PRO A 11 12.13 0.12 -3.19
C PRO A 11 10.86 0.96 -2.98
N ALA A 12 9.88 0.34 -2.31
CA ALA A 12 8.66 0.99 -1.87
C ALA A 12 8.40 0.61 -0.41
N THR A 13 7.81 1.52 0.34
CA THR A 13 7.30 1.27 1.68
C THR A 13 5.79 1.41 1.65
N ILE A 14 5.09 0.40 2.19
CA ILE A 14 3.63 0.41 2.31
C ILE A 14 3.29 0.48 3.79
N THR A 15 2.54 1.51 4.19
CA THR A 15 2.08 1.70 5.56
C THR A 15 0.57 1.66 5.58
N TRP A 16 0.00 0.74 6.36
CA TRP A 16 -1.44 0.71 6.60
C TRP A 16 -1.86 1.84 7.54
N THR A 17 -2.88 2.60 7.12
CA THR A 17 -3.39 3.77 7.84
C THR A 17 -4.86 3.59 8.24
N GLY A 18 -5.46 2.44 7.95
CA GLY A 18 -6.89 2.20 8.16
C GLY A 18 -7.37 1.99 9.60
N ASN A 19 -6.54 2.27 10.62
CA ASN A 19 -6.99 2.25 12.01
C ASN A 19 -7.90 3.45 12.29
N GLN A 20 -9.20 3.20 12.46
CA GLN A 20 -10.21 4.24 12.70
C GLN A 20 -10.49 4.48 14.20
N GLY A 21 -9.57 4.09 15.08
CA GLY A 21 -9.62 4.39 16.53
C GLY A 21 -9.92 3.19 17.42
N SER A 22 -10.30 2.04 16.87
CA SER A 22 -10.49 0.79 17.63
C SER A 22 -9.51 -0.33 17.25
N GLY A 23 -8.48 0.00 16.47
CA GLY A 23 -7.50 -0.97 15.97
C GLY A 23 -8.17 -2.03 15.09
N THR A 24 -7.82 -3.29 15.32
CA THR A 24 -8.34 -4.46 14.58
C THR A 24 -9.42 -5.20 15.36
N SER A 25 -10.17 -4.49 16.22
CA SER A 25 -11.17 -5.05 17.14
C SER A 25 -12.18 -6.00 16.47
N THR A 26 -12.61 -5.67 15.25
CA THR A 26 -13.37 -6.56 14.37
C THR A 26 -13.00 -6.32 12.92
N TYR A 27 -13.29 -7.27 12.04
CA TYR A 27 -12.99 -7.19 10.61
C TYR A 27 -13.56 -5.96 9.89
N ARG A 28 -14.68 -5.41 10.39
CA ARG A 28 -15.36 -4.25 9.83
C ARG A 28 -14.97 -2.92 10.49
N ALA A 29 -14.20 -2.96 11.58
CA ALA A 29 -13.88 -1.78 12.38
C ALA A 29 -12.67 -0.97 11.84
N TYR A 30 -12.10 -1.39 10.72
CA TYR A 30 -10.95 -0.75 10.11
C TYR A 30 -11.06 -0.72 8.58
N SER A 31 -10.56 0.37 7.97
CA SER A 31 -10.49 0.51 6.52
C SER A 31 -9.27 -0.20 5.93
N ARG A 32 -9.22 -0.27 4.61
CA ARG A 32 -8.11 -0.89 3.87
C ARG A 32 -7.10 0.15 3.37
N ASP A 33 -7.19 1.35 3.95
CA ASP A 33 -6.41 2.49 3.51
C ASP A 33 -4.95 2.27 3.87
N HIS A 34 -4.11 2.64 2.93
CA HIS A 34 -2.68 2.57 3.05
C HIS A 34 -2.02 3.65 2.22
N GLU A 35 -0.78 3.94 2.59
CA GLU A 35 0.08 4.88 1.89
C GLU A 35 1.25 4.10 1.29
N ILE A 36 1.58 4.42 0.03
CA ILE A 36 2.75 3.87 -0.66
C ILE A 36 3.77 4.99 -0.87
N ALA A 37 4.95 4.83 -0.26
CA ALA A 37 6.05 5.77 -0.36
C ALA A 37 7.18 5.22 -1.24
N PHE A 38 7.69 6.07 -2.13
CA PHE A 38 8.89 5.82 -2.92
C PHE A 38 9.92 6.93 -2.64
N PRO A 39 11.22 6.62 -2.51
CA PRO A 39 12.24 7.64 -2.29
C PRO A 39 12.20 8.75 -3.35
N GLY A 40 12.05 10.01 -2.89
CA GLY A 40 12.04 11.19 -3.75
C GLY A 40 10.76 11.37 -4.61
N LYS A 41 9.67 10.68 -4.29
CA LYS A 41 8.35 10.86 -4.92
C LYS A 41 7.30 11.25 -3.89
N ALA A 42 6.17 11.76 -4.38
CA ALA A 42 4.99 11.95 -3.56
C ALA A 42 4.46 10.59 -3.06
N VAL A 43 3.86 10.60 -1.87
CA VAL A 43 3.14 9.45 -1.32
C VAL A 43 1.88 9.20 -2.15
N LEU A 44 1.61 7.93 -2.44
CA LEU A 44 0.39 7.52 -3.14
C LEU A 44 -0.60 6.96 -2.12
N PRO A 45 -1.77 7.60 -1.92
CA PRO A 45 -2.85 7.00 -1.15
C PRO A 45 -3.46 5.84 -1.95
N GLY A 46 -3.82 4.77 -1.25
CA GLY A 46 -4.46 3.61 -1.85
C GLY A 46 -5.38 2.90 -0.87
N SER A 47 -6.29 2.11 -1.42
CA SER A 47 -7.15 1.20 -0.67
C SER A 47 -7.16 -0.17 -1.36
N SER A 48 -7.78 -1.17 -0.74
CA SER A 48 -8.01 -2.45 -1.41
C SER A 48 -9.07 -2.32 -2.50
N ASP A 49 -9.21 -3.34 -3.35
CA ASP A 49 -10.35 -3.40 -4.26
C ASP A 49 -11.70 -3.34 -3.50
N PRO A 50 -12.74 -2.71 -4.06
CA PRO A 50 -14.04 -2.59 -3.40
C PRO A 50 -14.66 -3.93 -2.96
N GLY A 51 -14.43 -5.01 -3.72
CA GLY A 51 -14.85 -6.37 -3.36
C GLY A 51 -14.21 -6.88 -2.06
N PHE A 52 -13.09 -6.29 -1.65
CA PHE A 52 -12.37 -6.57 -0.41
C PHE A 52 -12.48 -5.44 0.62
N ARG A 53 -13.52 -4.61 0.50
CA ARG A 53 -13.88 -3.51 1.43
C ARG A 53 -12.88 -2.34 1.43
N GLY A 54 -12.21 -2.07 0.31
CA GLY A 54 -11.58 -0.78 0.11
C GLY A 54 -12.53 0.27 -0.47
N ASP A 55 -11.97 1.41 -0.82
CA ASP A 55 -12.72 2.58 -1.27
C ASP A 55 -13.09 2.46 -2.76
N PRO A 56 -14.32 2.84 -3.17
CA PRO A 56 -14.77 2.82 -4.57
C PRO A 56 -14.15 3.91 -5.46
#